data_AF-A0A820DMB4-F1
#
_entry.id   AF-A0A820DMB4-F1
#
_cell.length_a   1.000
_cell.length_b   1.000
_cell.length_c   1.000
_cell.angle_alpha   90.00
_cell.angle_beta   90.00
_cell.angle_gamma   90.00
#
_symmetry.space_group_name_H-M   'P 1'
#
loop_
_entity.id
_entity.type
_entity.pdbx_description
1 polymer ?
#
loop_
_entity_poly.entity_id
_entity_poly.type
_entity_poly.pdbx_seq_one_letter_code
_entity_poly.pdbx_strand_id
1 'polypeptide(L)'
;MNFDNLFRRFILTQSFVRGWENSFHLQGIFTYRREKIGVRDECNQNYINTRFRSPLVNYLPHLVPSQVATAHFQLVLSRNHRFGIDSIPIGICYAGTGDHGFSRRRLFIAVLLINQYPICSILLENPYYGLRKPPDQSHSSLLYVTNLYIMEVLVLETLILLHWCQKMKLTSAILHGFSLGEHIASLAFTKWLDPPSR
;
A
#
# COMPACT_ATOMS: atom_id res chain seq x y z
N MET A 1 3.48 -6.08 43.92
CA MET A 1 4.00 -6.44 42.58
C MET A 1 3.26 -5.60 41.54
N ASN A 2 3.98 -4.76 40.80
CA ASN A 2 3.40 -3.80 39.86
C ASN A 2 2.74 -4.52 38.67
N PHE A 3 1.51 -4.15 38.33
CA PHE A 3 0.76 -4.66 37.17
C PHE A 3 1.57 -4.59 35.87
N ASP A 4 2.42 -3.57 35.73
CA ASP A 4 3.33 -3.39 34.60
C ASP A 4 4.35 -4.55 34.45
N ASN A 5 4.87 -5.08 35.56
CA ASN A 5 5.79 -6.22 35.52
C ASN A 5 5.08 -7.52 35.11
N LEU A 6 3.80 -7.69 35.48
CA LEU A 6 2.99 -8.83 35.05
C LEU A 6 2.61 -8.70 33.56
N PHE A 7 2.19 -7.51 33.13
CA PHE A 7 1.81 -7.20 31.75
C PHE A 7 2.97 -7.41 30.77
N ARG A 8 4.17 -6.92 31.14
CA ARG A 8 5.40 -7.09 30.35
C ARG A 8 5.82 -8.55 30.20
N ARG A 9 5.51 -9.39 31.17
CA ARG A 9 5.98 -10.78 31.24
C ARG A 9 5.05 -11.76 30.52
N PHE A 10 3.75 -11.53 30.57
CA PHE A 10 2.75 -12.46 30.01
C PHE A 10 2.36 -12.18 28.56
N ILE A 11 2.27 -10.91 28.14
CA ILE A 11 1.72 -10.59 26.80
C ILE A 11 2.80 -10.55 25.71
N LEU A 12 4.04 -10.21 26.04
CA LEU A 12 5.09 -9.97 25.05
C LEU A 12 5.96 -11.20 24.75
N THR A 13 6.05 -12.14 25.67
CA THR A 13 6.99 -13.25 25.58
C THR A 13 6.62 -14.29 24.52
N GLN A 14 5.35 -14.34 24.06
CA GLN A 14 4.97 -15.24 22.97
C GLN A 14 5.52 -14.83 21.59
N SER A 15 5.88 -13.56 21.38
CA SER A 15 6.42 -13.08 20.09
C SER A 15 7.75 -12.34 20.21
N PHE A 16 8.12 -11.89 21.41
CA PHE A 16 9.33 -11.12 21.68
C PHE A 16 10.18 -11.82 22.75
N VAL A 17 11.04 -12.72 22.28
CA VAL A 17 11.86 -13.62 23.12
C VAL A 17 12.85 -12.85 24.03
N ARG A 18 13.16 -11.58 23.72
CA ARG A 18 14.12 -10.75 24.46
C ARG A 18 13.51 -9.48 25.07
N GLY A 19 12.17 -9.35 25.11
CA GLY A 19 11.50 -8.18 25.67
C GLY A 19 11.70 -6.89 24.85
N TRP A 20 11.68 -5.74 25.52
CA TRP A 20 11.60 -4.40 24.93
C TRP A 20 12.96 -3.73 24.64
N GLU A 21 14.07 -4.42 24.86
CA GLU A 21 15.41 -3.81 24.93
C GLU A 21 15.48 -2.60 25.90
N ASN A 22 16.41 -1.67 25.65
CA ASN A 22 16.61 -0.47 26.44
C ASN A 22 15.47 0.54 26.19
N SER A 23 14.84 1.04 27.25
CA SER A 23 13.77 2.04 27.17
C SER A 23 14.21 3.33 26.47
N PHE A 24 15.49 3.68 26.52
CA PHE A 24 16.05 4.82 25.78
C PHE A 24 16.01 4.62 24.26
N HIS A 25 16.17 3.39 23.76
CA HIS A 25 16.05 3.10 22.33
C HIS A 25 14.60 3.28 21.86
N LEU A 26 13.63 2.78 22.63
CA LEU A 26 12.21 2.96 22.33
C LEU A 26 11.81 4.43 22.36
N GLN A 27 12.28 5.19 23.36
CA GLN A 27 12.08 6.63 23.41
C GLN A 27 12.70 7.32 22.19
N GLY A 28 13.93 6.98 21.81
CA GLY A 28 14.57 7.50 20.59
C GLY A 28 13.76 7.19 19.32
N ILE A 29 13.25 5.97 19.18
CA ILE A 29 12.37 5.58 18.06
C ILE A 29 11.07 6.37 18.08
N PHE A 30 10.43 6.54 19.24
CA PHE A 30 9.19 7.31 19.34
C PHE A 30 9.39 8.80 19.07
N THR A 31 10.49 9.37 19.54
CA THR A 31 10.90 10.76 19.27
C THR A 31 11.19 10.95 17.78
N TYR A 32 12.00 10.08 17.17
CA TYR A 32 12.24 10.08 15.73
C TYR A 32 10.93 9.95 14.93
N ARG A 33 10.06 9.02 15.31
CA ARG A 33 8.74 8.86 14.68
C ARG A 33 7.88 10.11 14.81
N ARG A 34 7.93 10.81 15.95
CA ARG A 34 7.15 12.03 16.18
C ARG A 34 7.72 13.23 15.42
N GLU A 35 9.03 13.42 15.47
CA GLU A 35 9.72 14.62 14.99
C GLU A 35 10.15 14.55 13.53
N LYS A 36 10.33 13.35 12.97
CA LYS A 36 10.74 13.17 11.57
C LYS A 36 9.64 12.54 10.71
N ILE A 37 8.83 11.64 11.27
CA ILE A 37 7.73 11.01 10.54
C ILE A 37 6.36 11.65 10.85
N GLY A 38 6.23 12.32 12.00
CA GLY A 38 4.99 12.95 12.47
C GLY A 38 4.80 14.39 12.03
N VAL A 39 5.78 15.00 11.35
CA VAL A 39 5.66 16.37 10.80
C VAL A 39 4.72 16.32 9.61
N ARG A 40 3.45 16.67 9.86
CA ARG A 40 2.37 16.68 8.85
C ARG A 40 2.33 17.97 8.04
N ASP A 41 2.94 19.05 8.53
CA ASP A 41 2.83 20.38 7.94
C ASP A 41 3.75 20.61 6.73
N GLU A 42 4.81 19.80 6.58
CA GLU A 42 5.57 19.70 5.32
C GLU A 42 4.86 18.79 4.29
N CYS A 43 3.81 18.08 4.70
CA CYS A 43 3.07 17.14 3.87
C CYS A 43 1.99 17.85 3.02
N ASN A 44 2.33 18.98 2.40
CA ASN A 44 1.56 19.57 1.31
C ASN A 44 1.83 18.78 0.01
N GLN A 45 1.61 17.46 0.05
CA GLN A 45 1.77 16.61 -1.12
C GLN A 45 0.47 16.57 -1.91
N ASN A 46 0.55 17.02 -3.16
CA ASN A 46 -0.52 16.91 -4.15
C ASN A 46 -0.68 15.44 -4.51
N TYR A 47 -1.63 14.75 -3.85
CA TYR A 47 -2.07 13.44 -4.31
C TYR A 47 -3.38 13.57 -5.07
N ILE A 48 -3.57 12.71 -6.06
CA ILE A 48 -4.78 12.66 -6.87
C ILE A 48 -5.49 11.35 -6.55
N ASN A 49 -6.75 11.45 -6.11
CA ASN A 49 -7.61 10.29 -5.96
C ASN A 49 -8.15 9.89 -7.32
N THR A 50 -7.93 8.62 -7.68
CA THR A 50 -8.29 8.09 -8.99
C THR A 50 -8.97 6.74 -8.82
N ARG A 51 -9.70 6.34 -9.86
CA ARG A 51 -10.46 5.09 -9.86
C ARG A 51 -10.66 4.58 -11.27
N PHE A 52 -10.82 3.27 -11.39
CA PHE A 52 -11.24 2.61 -12.62
C PHE A 52 -12.10 1.39 -12.29
N ARG A 53 -12.89 0.93 -13.26
CA ARG A 53 -13.71 -0.28 -13.07
C ARG A 53 -12.81 -1.51 -13.05
N SER A 54 -12.93 -2.31 -11.99
CA SER A 54 -12.12 -3.51 -11.83
C SER A 54 -12.43 -4.53 -12.95
N PRO A 55 -11.42 -5.15 -13.59
CA PRO A 55 -11.64 -6.04 -14.73
C PRO A 55 -12.44 -7.29 -14.36
N LEU A 56 -12.36 -7.76 -13.11
CA LEU A 56 -13.08 -8.95 -12.65
C LEU A 56 -14.60 -8.81 -12.79
N VAL A 57 -15.13 -7.58 -12.70
CA VAL A 57 -16.56 -7.31 -12.87
C VAL A 57 -17.06 -7.69 -14.27
N ASN A 58 -16.19 -7.68 -15.28
CA ASN A 58 -16.55 -8.09 -16.64
C ASN A 58 -16.63 -9.61 -16.79
N TYR A 59 -15.89 -10.37 -15.98
CA TYR A 59 -15.81 -11.82 -16.09
C TYR A 59 -16.75 -12.54 -15.11
N LEU A 60 -16.86 -12.03 -13.88
CA LEU A 60 -17.61 -12.67 -12.79
C LEU A 60 -18.47 -11.64 -12.02
N PRO A 61 -19.41 -10.93 -12.68
CA PRO A 61 -20.17 -9.84 -12.06
C PRO A 61 -20.97 -10.29 -10.83
N HIS A 62 -21.48 -11.53 -10.82
CA HIS A 62 -22.29 -12.06 -9.72
C HIS A 62 -21.50 -12.37 -8.45
N LEU A 63 -20.17 -12.50 -8.55
CA LEU A 63 -19.31 -12.81 -7.41
C LEU A 63 -18.69 -11.56 -6.79
N VAL A 64 -18.73 -10.41 -7.48
CA VAL A 64 -18.07 -9.18 -7.05
C VAL A 64 -19.08 -8.24 -6.39
N PRO A 65 -18.96 -7.94 -5.08
CA PRO A 65 -19.79 -6.94 -4.44
C PRO A 65 -19.63 -5.57 -5.10
N SER A 66 -20.70 -4.78 -5.10
CA SER A 66 -20.72 -3.43 -5.72
C SER A 66 -19.58 -2.52 -5.24
N GLN A 67 -19.18 -2.65 -3.97
CA GLN A 67 -18.10 -1.90 -3.34
C GLN A 67 -16.72 -2.28 -3.90
N VAL A 68 -16.54 -3.56 -4.26
CA VAL A 68 -15.27 -4.09 -4.81
C VAL A 68 -15.16 -3.82 -6.31
N ALA A 69 -16.29 -3.58 -6.98
CA ALA A 69 -16.37 -3.41 -8.43
C ALA A 69 -15.54 -2.23 -8.98
N THR A 70 -15.21 -1.25 -8.13
CA THR A 70 -14.36 -0.12 -8.49
C THR A 70 -13.01 -0.26 -7.79
N ALA A 71 -11.93 -0.24 -8.57
CA ALA A 71 -10.58 -0.12 -8.06
C ALA A 71 -10.29 1.34 -7.72
N HIS A 72 -9.75 1.59 -6.53
CA HIS A 72 -9.38 2.91 -6.04
C HIS A 72 -7.87 2.99 -5.87
N PHE A 73 -7.26 4.06 -6.34
CA PHE A 73 -5.84 4.32 -6.10
C PHE A 73 -5.57 5.80 -5.84
N GLN A 74 -4.43 6.08 -5.21
CA GLN A 74 -3.90 7.43 -5.07
C GLN A 74 -2.60 7.55 -5.85
N LEU A 75 -2.53 8.57 -6.69
CA LEU A 75 -1.29 8.99 -7.33
C LEU A 75 -0.63 10.07 -6.47
N VAL A 76 0.58 9.80 -5.97
CA VAL A 76 1.38 10.75 -5.18
C VAL A 76 2.55 11.21 -6.04
N LEU A 77 2.57 12.50 -6.37
CA LEU A 77 3.55 13.09 -7.29
C LEU A 77 4.54 13.99 -6.55
N SER A 78 5.77 14.04 -7.04
CA SER A 78 6.74 15.05 -6.61
C SER A 78 6.47 16.38 -7.32
N ARG A 79 6.55 17.50 -6.58
CA ARG A 79 6.56 18.85 -7.20
C ARG A 79 7.90 19.17 -7.85
N ASN A 80 8.97 18.48 -7.46
CA ASN A 80 10.35 18.75 -7.85
C ASN A 80 10.89 17.64 -8.74
N HIS A 81 10.35 17.49 -9.95
CA HIS A 81 10.99 16.65 -10.95
C HIS A 81 12.15 17.43 -11.59
N ARG A 82 13.36 17.19 -11.05
CA ARG A 82 14.63 17.71 -11.62
C ARG A 82 14.95 17.11 -12.98
N PHE A 83 14.38 15.95 -13.26
CA PHE A 83 14.39 15.31 -14.57
C PHE A 83 13.18 15.84 -15.33
N GLY A 84 13.36 16.27 -16.57
CA GLY A 84 12.26 16.71 -17.43
C GLY A 84 11.12 15.70 -17.48
N ILE A 85 9.98 16.12 -18.02
CA ILE A 85 8.74 15.31 -18.13
C ILE A 85 8.96 13.96 -18.85
N ASP A 86 10.10 13.78 -19.51
CA ASP A 86 10.41 12.64 -20.37
C ASP A 86 10.54 11.30 -19.64
N SER A 87 10.64 11.27 -18.30
CA SER A 87 10.55 10.02 -17.52
C SER A 87 10.38 10.24 -16.01
N ILE A 88 9.16 10.07 -15.49
CA ILE A 88 8.90 10.09 -14.04
C ILE A 88 8.92 8.64 -13.52
N PRO A 89 9.87 8.27 -12.63
CA PRO A 89 9.89 6.94 -12.04
C PRO A 89 8.72 6.79 -11.06
N ILE A 90 8.00 5.68 -11.17
CA ILE A 90 6.82 5.42 -10.35
C ILE A 90 6.92 4.08 -9.63
N GLY A 91 6.41 3.98 -8.41
CA GLY A 91 6.26 2.72 -7.69
C GLY A 91 4.79 2.41 -7.45
N ILE A 92 4.34 1.19 -7.72
CA ILE A 92 3.01 0.71 -7.32
C ILE A 92 3.15 0.01 -5.97
N CYS A 93 2.51 0.59 -4.96
CA CYS A 93 2.56 0.12 -3.58
C CYS A 93 1.25 -0.55 -3.16
N TYR A 94 1.32 -1.81 -2.75
CA TYR A 94 0.17 -2.59 -2.29
C TYR A 94 -0.04 -2.51 -0.78
N ALA A 95 -1.30 -2.56 -0.35
CA ALA A 95 -1.65 -2.64 1.06
C ALA A 95 -1.36 -4.04 1.62
N GLY A 96 -0.77 -4.08 2.82
CA GLY A 96 -0.69 -5.30 3.64
C GLY A 96 -2.01 -5.59 4.37
N THR A 97 -2.07 -6.70 5.10
CA THR A 97 -3.29 -7.07 5.85
C THR A 97 -3.70 -5.99 6.85
N GLY A 98 -4.96 -5.56 6.79
CA GLY A 98 -5.51 -4.49 7.62
C GLY A 98 -5.03 -3.07 7.33
N ASP A 99 -4.28 -2.85 6.25
CA ASP A 99 -3.95 -1.50 5.78
C ASP A 99 -5.11 -0.90 4.97
N HIS A 100 -6.10 -0.38 5.69
CA HIS A 100 -7.26 0.29 5.11
C HIS A 100 -6.92 1.73 4.68
N GLY A 101 -7.37 2.10 3.48
CA GLY A 101 -7.09 3.42 2.90
C GLY A 101 -5.63 3.57 2.47
N PHE A 102 -5.19 4.83 2.40
CA PHE A 102 -3.90 5.20 1.81
C PHE A 102 -2.96 5.92 2.78
N SER A 103 -3.47 6.45 3.89
CA SER A 103 -2.72 7.40 4.74
C SER A 103 -1.41 6.85 5.28
N ARG A 104 -1.39 5.56 5.67
CA ARG A 104 -0.16 4.91 6.17
C ARG A 104 0.88 4.80 5.07
N ARG A 105 0.55 4.14 3.95
CA ARG A 105 1.47 4.04 2.81
C ARG A 105 1.88 5.40 2.26
N ARG A 106 0.98 6.38 2.24
CA ARG A 106 1.32 7.74 1.82
C ARG A 106 2.41 8.34 2.69
N LEU A 107 2.21 8.35 4.01
CA LEU A 107 3.16 8.97 4.95
C LEU A 107 4.47 8.18 5.09
N PHE A 108 4.40 6.86 5.20
CA PHE A 108 5.57 6.04 5.53
C PHE A 108 6.30 5.47 4.31
N ILE A 109 5.75 5.62 3.11
CA ILE A 109 6.36 5.09 1.89
C ILE A 109 6.44 6.20 0.83
N ALA A 110 5.30 6.67 0.32
CA ALA A 110 5.29 7.58 -0.83
C ALA A 110 6.03 8.89 -0.54
N VAL A 111 5.78 9.48 0.64
CA VAL A 111 6.46 10.71 1.07
C VAL A 111 7.98 10.49 1.15
N LEU A 112 8.42 9.37 1.72
CA LEU A 112 9.85 9.07 1.86
C LEU A 112 10.51 8.84 0.49
N LEU A 113 9.84 8.12 -0.41
CA LEU A 113 10.32 7.87 -1.77
C LEU A 113 10.49 9.16 -2.57
N ILE A 114 9.53 10.09 -2.45
CA ILE A 114 9.60 11.40 -3.10
C ILE A 114 10.75 12.23 -2.54
N ASN A 115 10.91 12.26 -1.21
CA ASN A 115 11.89 13.10 -0.55
C ASN A 115 13.33 12.59 -0.74
N GLN A 116 13.54 11.28 -0.87
CA GLN A 116 14.88 10.68 -0.94
C GLN A 116 15.32 10.30 -2.36
N TYR A 117 14.41 9.81 -3.21
CA TYR A 117 14.74 9.15 -4.48
C TYR A 117 14.02 9.73 -5.71
N PRO A 118 13.46 10.94 -5.62
CA PRO A 118 12.44 11.47 -6.55
C PRO A 118 11.42 10.48 -7.15
N ILE A 119 11.07 9.38 -6.47
CA ILE A 119 10.16 8.35 -6.99
C ILE A 119 8.72 8.70 -6.62
N CYS A 120 7.84 8.76 -7.61
CA CYS A 120 6.40 8.90 -7.41
C CYS A 120 5.76 7.57 -6.98
N SER A 121 4.54 7.61 -6.46
CA SER A 121 3.86 6.38 -6.04
C SER A 121 2.41 6.30 -6.48
N ILE A 122 1.98 5.11 -6.91
CA ILE A 122 0.60 4.70 -7.00
C ILE A 122 0.30 3.83 -5.79
N LEU A 123 -0.64 4.25 -4.96
CA LEU A 123 -1.11 3.48 -3.82
C LEU A 123 -2.42 2.81 -4.20
N LEU A 124 -2.41 1.50 -4.46
CA LEU A 124 -3.62 0.74 -4.84
C LEU A 124 -4.34 0.23 -3.59
N GLU A 125 -5.67 0.37 -3.51
CA GLU A 125 -6.48 -0.16 -2.41
C GLU A 125 -6.96 -1.58 -2.70
N ASN A 126 -6.74 -2.48 -1.74
CA ASN A 126 -7.15 -3.87 -1.85
C ASN A 126 -8.68 -4.01 -1.90
N PRO A 127 -9.21 -5.00 -2.63
CA PRO A 127 -10.59 -5.46 -2.46
C PRO A 127 -10.91 -5.69 -0.98
N TYR A 128 -12.15 -5.41 -0.57
CA TYR A 128 -12.64 -5.57 0.80
C TYR A 128 -12.02 -4.63 1.84
N TYR A 129 -11.19 -3.66 1.44
CA TYR A 129 -10.50 -2.73 2.34
C TYR A 129 -10.96 -1.30 2.07
N GLY A 130 -11.00 -0.47 3.13
CA GLY A 130 -11.32 0.95 3.06
C GLY A 130 -12.59 1.22 2.24
N LEU A 131 -12.47 1.93 1.12
CA LEU A 131 -13.63 2.29 0.29
C LEU A 131 -14.27 1.07 -0.41
N ARG A 132 -13.52 -0.02 -0.54
CA ARG A 132 -13.95 -1.27 -1.18
C ARG A 132 -14.50 -2.30 -0.19
N LYS A 133 -14.67 -1.91 1.08
CA LYS A 133 -15.11 -2.80 2.17
C LYS A 133 -16.65 -2.90 2.22
N PRO A 134 -17.22 -4.11 2.13
CA PRO A 134 -18.66 -4.33 2.36
C PRO A 134 -19.08 -3.93 3.79
N PRO A 135 -20.31 -3.41 3.97
CA PRO A 135 -20.78 -2.88 5.26
C PRO A 135 -20.95 -3.94 6.35
N ASP A 136 -21.25 -5.17 5.95
CA ASP A 136 -21.39 -6.36 6.79
C ASP A 136 -20.03 -6.95 7.21
N GLN A 137 -18.93 -6.51 6.62
CA GLN A 137 -17.60 -7.00 6.96
C GLN A 137 -17.06 -6.34 8.24
N SER A 138 -16.61 -7.15 9.20
CA SER A 138 -15.91 -6.65 10.39
C SER A 138 -14.40 -6.58 10.17
N HIS A 139 -13.80 -5.44 10.54
CA HIS A 139 -12.37 -5.17 10.35
C HIS A 139 -11.83 -5.59 8.96
N SER A 140 -10.78 -6.41 8.93
CA SER A 140 -10.13 -6.94 7.72
C SER A 140 -10.46 -8.42 7.50
N SER A 141 -11.42 -8.96 8.26
CA SER A 141 -11.81 -10.36 8.17
C SER A 141 -12.76 -10.55 6.99
N LEU A 142 -12.33 -11.30 5.99
CA LEU A 142 -13.17 -11.62 4.84
C LEU A 142 -14.34 -12.51 5.27
N LEU A 143 -15.53 -12.24 4.73
CA LEU A 143 -16.74 -13.02 5.06
C LEU A 143 -16.76 -14.42 4.43
N TYR A 144 -16.17 -14.58 3.24
CA TYR A 144 -16.19 -15.83 2.49
C TYR A 144 -14.79 -16.21 1.99
N VAL A 145 -14.53 -17.51 1.87
CA VAL A 145 -13.27 -18.02 1.28
C VAL A 145 -13.13 -17.57 -0.17
N THR A 146 -14.23 -17.46 -0.91
CA THR A 146 -14.26 -16.92 -2.28
C THR A 146 -13.73 -15.49 -2.36
N ASN A 147 -13.91 -14.68 -1.31
CA ASN A 147 -13.38 -13.32 -1.25
C ASN A 147 -11.85 -13.30 -1.29
N LEU A 148 -11.17 -14.34 -0.78
CA LEU A 148 -9.72 -14.45 -0.85
C LEU A 148 -9.25 -14.53 -2.30
N TYR A 149 -9.91 -15.34 -3.11
CA TYR A 149 -9.61 -15.44 -4.55
C TYR A 149 -9.98 -14.16 -5.31
N ILE A 150 -11.01 -13.45 -4.88
CA ILE A 150 -11.36 -12.14 -5.46
C ILE A 150 -10.24 -11.12 -5.18
N MET A 151 -9.51 -11.21 -4.07
CA MET A 151 -8.38 -10.31 -3.80
C MET A 151 -7.26 -10.42 -4.85
N GLU A 152 -7.10 -11.58 -5.49
CA GLU A 152 -6.11 -11.78 -6.56
C GLU A 152 -6.38 -10.93 -7.81
N VAL A 153 -7.57 -10.31 -7.94
CA VAL A 153 -7.85 -9.30 -8.97
C VAL A 153 -6.85 -8.15 -8.98
N LEU A 154 -6.20 -7.90 -7.84
CA LEU A 154 -5.14 -6.90 -7.73
C LEU A 154 -4.03 -7.12 -8.78
N VAL A 155 -3.73 -8.37 -9.13
CA VAL A 155 -2.77 -8.67 -10.21
C VAL A 155 -3.23 -8.07 -11.54
N LEU A 156 -4.50 -8.27 -11.92
CA LEU A 156 -5.05 -7.71 -13.15
C LEU A 156 -5.18 -6.18 -13.09
N GLU A 157 -5.58 -5.64 -11.93
CA GLU A 157 -5.64 -4.19 -11.68
C GLU A 157 -4.26 -3.55 -11.81
N THR A 158 -3.20 -4.23 -11.35
CA THR A 158 -1.82 -3.80 -11.59
C THR A 158 -1.47 -3.78 -13.06
N LEU A 159 -1.77 -4.82 -13.82
CA LEU A 159 -1.46 -4.84 -15.26
C LEU A 159 -2.12 -3.65 -15.98
N ILE A 160 -3.35 -3.29 -15.60
CA ILE A 160 -4.02 -2.09 -16.13
C ILE A 160 -3.27 -0.82 -15.76
N LEU A 161 -2.85 -0.68 -14.49
CA LEU A 161 -2.08 0.47 -14.04
C LEU A 161 -0.72 0.56 -14.74
N LEU A 162 -0.04 -0.56 -14.98
CA LEU A 162 1.22 -0.62 -15.70
C LEU A 162 1.06 -0.14 -17.16
N HIS A 163 0.04 -0.63 -17.87
CA HIS A 163 -0.28 -0.14 -19.21
C HIS A 163 -0.66 1.35 -19.20
N TRP A 164 -1.38 1.81 -18.17
CA TRP A 164 -1.71 3.22 -18.01
C TRP A 164 -0.44 4.07 -17.79
N CYS A 165 0.50 3.60 -16.96
CA CYS A 165 1.80 4.25 -16.76
C CYS A 165 2.58 4.38 -18.08
N GLN A 166 2.64 3.31 -18.88
CA GLN A 166 3.30 3.35 -20.20
C GLN A 166 2.67 4.39 -21.14
N LYS A 167 1.33 4.43 -21.22
CA LYS A 167 0.62 5.43 -22.04
C LYS A 167 0.90 6.85 -21.59
N MET A 168 1.11 7.06 -20.29
CA MET A 168 1.43 8.35 -19.70
C MET A 168 2.95 8.67 -19.71
N LYS A 169 3.78 7.84 -20.37
CA LYS A 169 5.25 7.97 -20.40
C LYS A 169 5.90 8.01 -19.01
N LEU A 170 5.31 7.31 -18.05
CA LEU A 170 5.90 7.11 -16.72
C LEU A 170 6.88 5.94 -16.81
N THR A 171 8.07 6.08 -16.23
CA THR A 171 9.12 5.06 -16.32
C THR A 171 8.99 3.98 -15.26
N SER A 172 9.42 2.78 -15.67
CA SER A 172 9.54 1.51 -14.93
C SER A 172 8.90 1.51 -13.55
N ALA A 173 7.69 0.95 -13.49
CA ALA A 173 6.93 0.83 -12.26
C ALA A 173 7.57 -0.20 -11.31
N ILE A 174 8.14 0.27 -10.19
CA ILE A 174 8.59 -0.62 -9.12
C ILE A 174 7.34 -1.21 -8.46
N LEU A 175 7.18 -2.54 -8.47
CA LEU A 175 6.09 -3.21 -7.77
C LEU A 175 6.58 -3.61 -6.37
N HIS A 176 5.89 -3.17 -5.32
CA HIS A 176 6.31 -3.52 -3.96
C HIS A 176 5.16 -3.44 -2.95
N GLY A 177 5.27 -4.14 -1.84
CA GLY A 177 4.30 -4.10 -0.76
C GLY A 177 4.82 -4.74 0.53
N PHE A 178 3.89 -5.09 1.42
CA PHE A 178 4.21 -5.82 2.64
C PHE A 178 3.28 -7.03 2.79
N SER A 179 3.85 -8.20 3.11
CA SER A 179 3.09 -9.44 3.33
C SER A 179 2.21 -9.79 2.12
N LEU A 180 0.88 -9.79 2.28
CA LEU A 180 -0.06 -9.97 1.16
C LEU A 180 0.25 -9.03 -0.01
N GLY A 181 0.62 -7.78 0.27
CA GLY A 181 0.97 -6.82 -0.77
C GLY A 181 2.23 -7.21 -1.57
N GLU A 182 3.21 -7.84 -0.91
CA GLU A 182 4.42 -8.32 -1.58
C GLU A 182 4.15 -9.58 -2.42
N HIS A 183 3.27 -10.45 -1.93
CA HIS A 183 2.80 -11.59 -2.71
C HIS A 183 2.14 -11.15 -4.02
N ILE A 184 1.25 -10.15 -3.96
CA ILE A 184 0.64 -9.55 -5.15
C ILE A 184 1.68 -8.88 -6.06
N ALA A 185 2.65 -8.15 -5.49
CA ALA A 185 3.73 -7.52 -6.25
C ALA A 185 4.50 -8.55 -7.08
N SER A 186 4.91 -9.66 -6.43
CA SER A 186 5.63 -10.76 -7.07
C SER A 186 4.79 -11.42 -8.17
N LEU A 187 3.53 -11.76 -7.88
CA LEU A 187 2.64 -12.34 -8.89
C LEU A 187 2.44 -11.41 -10.09
N ALA A 188 2.14 -10.14 -9.85
CA ALA A 188 1.95 -9.15 -10.90
C ALA A 188 3.21 -8.97 -11.75
N PHE A 189 4.39 -8.96 -11.13
CA PHE A 189 5.66 -8.91 -11.84
C PHE A 189 5.84 -10.10 -12.79
N THR A 190 5.55 -11.32 -12.34
CA THR A 190 5.67 -12.52 -13.21
C THR A 190 4.68 -12.54 -14.38
N LYS A 191 3.55 -11.82 -14.26
CA LYS A 191 2.55 -11.69 -15.32
C LYS A 191 2.80 -10.50 -16.24
N TRP A 192 3.66 -9.56 -15.84
CA TRP A 192 4.08 -8.45 -16.67
C TRP A 192 5.17 -8.93 -17.65
N LEU A 193 4.74 -9.31 -18.85
CA LEU A 193 5.62 -9.85 -19.90
C LEU A 193 6.39 -8.75 -20.66
N ASP A 194 6.13 -7.48 -20.38
CA ASP A 194 6.86 -6.40 -21.05
C ASP A 194 8.26 -6.30 -20.44
N PRO A 195 9.35 -6.49 -21.22
CA PRO A 195 10.69 -6.35 -20.69
C PRO A 195 10.86 -4.93 -20.11
N PRO A 196 11.55 -4.75 -18.98
CA PRO A 196 11.95 -3.41 -18.56
C PRO A 196 12.71 -2.81 -19.75
N SER A 197 12.20 -1.69 -20.27
CA SER A 197 12.77 -0.97 -21.41
C SER A 197 14.28 -0.87 -21.22
N ARG A 198 15.04 -1.48 -22.15
CA ARG A 198 16.50 -1.35 -22.24
C ARG A 198 16.91 0.10 -22.40
#